data_AF-A0AA38C2V8-F1
#
_entry.id   AF-A0AA38C2V8-F1
#
_cell.length_a   1.000
_cell.length_b   1.000
_cell.length_c   1.000
_cell.angle_alpha   90.00
_cell.angle_beta   90.00
_cell.angle_gamma   90.00
#
_symmetry.space_group_name_H-M   'P 1'
#
loop_
_entity.id
_entity.type
_entity.pdbx_description
1 polymer ?
#
loop_
_entity_poly.entity_id
_entity_poly.type
_entity_poly.pdbx_seq_one_letter_code
_entity_poly.pdbx_strand_id
1 'polypeptide(L)'
;MPTICLAWVIIVVEPELTARSQCALKVIQSIRKISNKTNLNQPMVVLDIHALISAKTSHRVSAIEEFLALTLKSEMALAYVFLVVNIFVLAAGLQLVEGGNQHAWNSSVVESPEVVAEVVERSINSSLWRRELGMFSCGTGNPIDDCWRCDPHWNRNRKRLADCAIGFGKNAIGGKYGRIYVVTDDGDYDALNPRPGTLRHAVIQWEPLWIIFARDMVITLQQELIMNSYKTIDARDFNVHIAHGPCITIQNVNHIIIHGLHIHHCVPRGNTNVRSTPDHYGWRGMCDGDGISIMGGRHIWIDHCSLSRCSDGLIDAVAGSTAITISNNHFAHHNDVMLLGHSDDYRQDKKMHVTIAFNHFGKGLVQRMPRCRHGYFHVVNNDYTHWEMYAIGGSANPTINSQGNRYMAPMNPFAKE
;
A
#
# COMPACT_ATOMS: atom_id res chain seq x y z
N MET A 1 1.50 -56.51 -1.37
CA MET A 1 2.08 -55.17 -1.13
C MET A 1 1.25 -54.17 -1.92
N PRO A 2 0.61 -53.22 -1.23
CA PRO A 2 1.09 -51.84 -1.35
C PRO A 2 1.39 -51.23 0.03
N THR A 3 2.37 -50.34 0.00
CA THR A 3 2.98 -49.57 1.07
C THR A 3 1.94 -48.64 1.72
N ILE A 4 1.78 -48.77 3.04
CA ILE A 4 1.00 -47.85 3.87
C ILE A 4 1.82 -46.56 4.04
N CYS A 5 1.34 -45.42 3.54
CA CYS A 5 1.85 -44.10 3.91
C CYS A 5 1.38 -43.77 5.33
N LEU A 6 2.29 -43.83 6.31
CA LEU A 6 2.09 -43.29 7.65
C LEU A 6 2.19 -41.75 7.59
N ALA A 7 1.08 -41.05 7.73
CA ALA A 7 1.08 -39.61 8.00
C ALA A 7 1.11 -39.40 9.52
N TRP A 8 2.14 -38.70 10.00
CA TRP A 8 2.24 -38.28 11.41
C TRP A 8 1.47 -36.97 11.59
N VAL A 9 0.66 -36.88 12.65
CA VAL A 9 0.10 -35.61 13.12
C VAL A 9 1.15 -34.95 14.01
N ILE A 10 1.75 -33.85 13.53
CA ILE A 10 2.62 -33.00 14.35
C ILE A 10 1.74 -31.91 14.96
N ILE A 11 1.50 -32.00 16.27
CA ILE A 11 0.89 -30.92 17.05
C ILE A 11 2.05 -30.02 17.50
N VAL A 12 2.20 -28.85 16.88
CA VAL A 12 3.10 -27.80 17.39
C VAL A 12 2.33 -27.00 18.42
N VAL A 13 2.64 -27.21 19.70
CA VAL A 13 2.18 -26.35 20.79
C VAL A 13 3.33 -25.41 21.11
N GLU A 14 3.12 -24.10 21.05
CA GLU A 14 4.11 -23.12 21.52
C GLU A 14 4.44 -23.34 23.01
N PRO A 15 5.71 -23.34 23.42
CA PRO A 15 6.11 -23.68 24.79
C PRO A 15 5.61 -22.71 25.87
N GLU A 16 5.18 -21.51 25.50
CA GLU A 16 4.82 -20.46 26.46
C GLU A 16 3.36 -20.52 26.95
N LEU A 17 2.49 -21.34 26.35
CA LEU A 17 1.10 -21.52 26.78
C LEU A 17 0.87 -22.72 27.73
N THR A 18 1.89 -23.55 27.95
CA THR A 18 1.77 -24.78 28.74
C THR A 18 1.82 -24.62 30.26
N ALA A 19 2.02 -23.41 30.80
CA ALA A 19 2.24 -23.24 32.23
C ALA A 19 1.06 -22.72 33.07
N ARG A 20 -0.11 -22.37 32.50
CA ARG A 20 -1.14 -21.63 33.27
C ARG A 20 -2.62 -22.00 33.11
N SER A 21 -3.01 -23.11 32.47
CA SER A 21 -4.43 -23.51 32.52
C SER A 21 -4.66 -25.01 32.77
N GLN A 22 -5.31 -25.33 33.89
CA GLN A 22 -5.87 -26.67 34.14
C GLN A 22 -6.96 -27.05 33.11
N CYS A 23 -7.49 -26.06 32.38
CA CYS A 23 -8.51 -26.25 31.35
C CYS A 23 -7.95 -26.90 30.08
N ALA A 24 -6.78 -26.44 29.59
CA ALA A 24 -6.13 -27.03 28.42
C ALA A 24 -5.72 -28.50 28.65
N LEU A 25 -5.28 -28.84 29.86
CA LEU A 25 -4.97 -30.23 30.22
C LEU A 25 -6.19 -31.15 30.14
N LYS A 26 -7.37 -30.67 30.55
CA LYS A 26 -8.63 -31.44 30.50
C LYS A 26 -9.13 -31.64 29.07
N VAL A 27 -9.00 -30.63 28.22
CA VAL A 27 -9.38 -30.73 26.79
C VAL A 27 -8.50 -31.75 26.06
N ILE A 28 -7.19 -31.74 26.29
CA ILE A 28 -6.26 -32.72 25.71
C ILE A 28 -6.57 -34.14 26.20
N GLN A 29 -6.92 -34.31 27.47
CA GLN A 29 -7.31 -35.62 28.02
C GLN A 29 -8.65 -36.13 27.43
N SER A 30 -9.63 -35.25 27.21
CA SER A 30 -10.90 -35.62 26.58
C SER A 30 -10.73 -36.00 25.10
N ILE A 31 -9.90 -35.26 24.35
CA ILE A 31 -9.58 -35.59 22.94
C ILE A 31 -8.87 -36.95 22.85
N ARG A 32 -7.90 -37.23 23.73
CA ARG A 32 -7.24 -38.55 23.81
C ARG A 32 -8.22 -39.68 24.16
N LYS A 33 -9.21 -39.41 25.01
CA LYS A 33 -10.22 -40.41 25.41
C LYS A 33 -11.22 -40.69 24.28
N ILE A 34 -11.53 -39.71 23.43
CA ILE A 34 -12.38 -39.86 22.25
C ILE A 34 -11.62 -40.61 21.15
N SER A 35 -10.36 -40.25 20.88
CA SER A 35 -9.49 -40.94 19.92
C SER A 35 -9.31 -42.42 20.24
N ASN A 36 -9.24 -42.81 21.51
CA ASN A 36 -9.12 -44.21 21.92
C ASN A 36 -10.45 -44.99 21.86
N LYS A 37 -11.60 -44.32 21.70
CA LYS A 37 -12.92 -44.96 21.60
C LYS A 37 -13.41 -45.12 20.17
N THR A 38 -12.91 -44.35 19.21
CA THR A 38 -13.31 -44.45 17.81
C THR A 38 -12.26 -45.19 17.00
N ASN A 39 -12.53 -46.46 16.67
CA ASN A 39 -11.72 -47.27 15.76
C ASN A 39 -11.96 -46.84 14.29
N LEU A 40 -11.68 -45.58 13.97
CA LEU A 40 -11.98 -44.97 12.66
C LEU A 40 -10.77 -45.12 11.71
N ASN A 41 -10.84 -46.13 10.84
CA ASN A 41 -9.92 -46.33 9.71
C ASN A 41 -10.37 -45.55 8.45
N GLN A 42 -10.65 -44.24 8.55
CA GLN A 42 -10.92 -43.39 7.37
C GLN A 42 -10.36 -41.96 7.54
N PRO A 43 -9.92 -41.30 6.44
CA PRO A 43 -9.26 -40.00 6.51
C PRO A 43 -10.27 -38.91 6.83
N MET A 44 -10.13 -38.27 7.99
CA MET A 44 -10.93 -37.10 8.36
C MET A 44 -10.18 -35.81 8.04
N VAL A 45 -10.92 -34.89 7.43
CA VAL A 45 -10.56 -33.55 7.00
C VAL A 45 -9.93 -32.71 8.14
N VAL A 46 -8.89 -31.95 7.81
CA VAL A 46 -8.22 -30.99 8.71
C VAL A 46 -9.24 -29.92 9.14
N LEU A 47 -9.61 -29.89 10.43
CA LEU A 47 -10.34 -28.77 11.03
C LEU A 47 -9.32 -27.79 11.62
N ASP A 48 -9.21 -26.61 11.01
CA ASP A 48 -8.44 -25.50 11.54
C ASP A 48 -9.35 -24.67 12.47
N ILE A 49 -9.32 -24.96 13.77
CA ILE A 49 -10.11 -24.22 14.78
C ILE A 49 -9.24 -23.10 15.35
N HIS A 50 -9.31 -21.92 14.74
CA HIS A 50 -9.00 -20.66 15.42
C HIS A 50 -10.29 -20.14 16.08
N ALA A 51 -10.53 -20.48 17.34
CA ALA A 51 -11.64 -19.91 18.11
C ALA A 51 -11.24 -19.57 19.55
N LEU A 52 -11.34 -18.25 19.80
CA LEU A 52 -11.34 -17.51 21.06
C LEU A 52 -11.56 -18.33 22.35
N ILE A 53 -10.60 -18.25 23.27
CA ILE A 53 -10.84 -18.49 24.70
C ILE A 53 -10.70 -17.16 25.44
N SER A 54 -11.81 -16.43 25.56
CA SER A 54 -12.03 -15.53 26.69
C SER A 54 -13.35 -15.93 27.34
N ALA A 55 -13.30 -17.02 28.11
CA ALA A 55 -14.43 -17.47 28.93
C ALA A 55 -13.99 -17.46 30.40
N LYS A 56 -13.99 -16.27 31.02
CA LYS A 56 -14.11 -16.16 32.48
C LYS A 56 -15.55 -16.50 32.84
N THR A 57 -15.86 -17.77 33.10
CA THR A 57 -16.90 -18.22 34.06
C THR A 57 -17.08 -19.74 33.98
N SER A 58 -16.97 -20.39 35.15
CA SER A 58 -16.99 -21.85 35.35
C SER A 58 -18.32 -22.55 35.01
N HIS A 59 -19.38 -21.82 34.63
CA HIS A 59 -20.75 -22.36 34.57
C HIS A 59 -21.28 -22.66 33.16
N ARG A 60 -20.50 -22.44 32.10
CA ARG A 60 -20.93 -22.69 30.70
C ARG A 60 -20.38 -23.96 30.05
N VAL A 61 -19.50 -24.69 30.73
CA VAL A 61 -18.90 -25.93 30.19
C VAL A 61 -19.88 -27.12 30.26
N SER A 62 -20.75 -27.18 31.28
CA SER A 62 -21.72 -28.28 31.42
C SER A 62 -22.79 -28.29 30.33
N ALA A 63 -23.19 -27.11 29.83
CA ALA A 63 -24.18 -26.99 28.76
C ALA A 63 -23.66 -27.49 27.40
N ILE A 64 -22.34 -27.41 27.17
CA ILE A 64 -21.69 -27.90 25.93
C ILE A 64 -21.56 -29.43 25.97
N GLU A 65 -21.27 -30.01 27.15
CA GLU A 65 -21.17 -31.46 27.33
C GLU A 65 -22.53 -32.17 27.20
N GLU A 66 -23.62 -31.58 27.73
CA GLU A 66 -24.98 -32.13 27.56
C GLU A 66 -25.48 -32.05 26.12
N PHE A 67 -25.17 -30.96 25.40
CA PHE A 67 -25.61 -30.75 24.01
C PHE A 67 -24.90 -31.70 23.03
N LEU A 68 -23.60 -31.96 23.23
CA LEU A 68 -22.82 -32.95 22.45
C LEU A 68 -23.26 -34.39 22.74
N ALA A 69 -23.68 -34.70 23.97
CA ALA A 69 -24.18 -36.03 24.32
C ALA A 69 -25.57 -36.34 23.71
N LEU A 70 -26.42 -35.32 23.52
CA LEU A 70 -27.72 -35.45 22.86
C LEU A 70 -27.63 -35.59 21.34
N THR A 71 -26.64 -34.97 20.70
CA THR A 71 -26.45 -35.02 19.23
C THR A 71 -25.78 -36.31 18.73
N LEU A 72 -25.12 -37.08 19.61
CA LEU A 72 -24.50 -38.37 19.27
C LEU A 72 -25.45 -39.59 19.34
N LYS A 73 -26.72 -39.41 19.70
CA LYS A 73 -27.69 -40.51 19.87
C LYS A 73 -28.71 -40.67 18.73
N SER A 74 -28.67 -39.86 17.67
CA SER A 74 -29.55 -40.03 16.51
C SER A 74 -28.73 -40.08 15.21
N GLU A 75 -28.77 -41.20 14.50
CA GLU A 75 -28.03 -41.44 13.25
C GLU A 75 -28.51 -40.62 12.03
N MET A 76 -29.30 -39.56 12.23
CA MET A 76 -29.94 -38.80 11.16
C MET A 76 -29.86 -37.29 11.42
N ALA A 77 -28.68 -36.67 11.35
CA ALA A 77 -28.59 -35.21 11.52
C ALA A 77 -27.37 -34.49 10.89
N LEU A 78 -26.67 -35.07 9.91
CA LEU A 78 -25.52 -34.37 9.28
C LEU A 78 -25.93 -33.16 8.42
N ALA A 79 -27.20 -33.05 8.02
CA ALA A 79 -27.69 -31.92 7.22
C ALA A 79 -28.24 -30.73 8.04
N TYR A 80 -28.54 -30.90 9.34
CA TYR A 80 -29.19 -29.84 10.15
C TYR A 80 -28.20 -28.99 10.96
N VAL A 81 -26.96 -29.48 11.17
CA VAL A 81 -25.94 -28.80 11.99
C VAL A 81 -25.41 -27.51 11.32
N PHE A 82 -25.45 -27.42 10.00
CA PHE A 82 -24.95 -26.24 9.28
C PHE A 82 -25.88 -25.01 9.35
N LEU A 83 -27.18 -25.19 9.59
CA LEU A 83 -28.15 -24.09 9.52
C LEU A 83 -28.37 -23.39 10.87
N VAL A 84 -28.22 -24.07 12.00
CA VAL A 84 -28.58 -23.52 13.32
C VAL A 84 -27.42 -22.77 13.99
N VAL A 85 -26.17 -23.10 13.67
CA VAL A 85 -24.99 -22.41 14.25
C VAL A 85 -24.87 -20.96 13.75
N ASN A 86 -25.35 -20.66 12.53
CA ASN A 86 -25.33 -19.30 12.01
C ASN A 86 -26.46 -18.39 12.56
N ILE A 87 -27.53 -18.97 13.09
CA ILE A 87 -28.67 -18.19 13.61
C ILE A 87 -28.44 -17.73 15.06
N PHE A 88 -27.64 -18.46 15.86
CA PHE A 88 -27.32 -18.05 17.23
C PHE A 88 -26.21 -17.00 17.35
N VAL A 89 -25.37 -16.84 16.32
CA VAL A 89 -24.32 -15.79 16.30
C VAL A 89 -24.90 -14.40 16.06
N LEU A 90 -26.08 -14.29 15.44
CA LEU A 90 -26.75 -13.01 15.18
C LEU A 90 -27.64 -12.51 16.34
N ALA A 91 -28.02 -13.36 17.30
CA ALA A 91 -28.92 -12.99 18.38
C ALA A 91 -28.23 -12.56 19.69
N ALA A 92 -26.92 -12.81 19.84
CA ALA A 92 -26.17 -12.48 21.06
C ALA A 92 -25.41 -11.14 20.98
N GLY A 93 -25.53 -10.40 19.88
CA GLY A 93 -24.87 -9.11 19.66
C GLY A 93 -25.70 -7.87 20.05
N LEU A 94 -26.89 -8.04 20.62
CA LEU A 94 -27.84 -6.95 20.82
C LEU A 94 -28.34 -6.81 22.26
N GLN A 95 -27.48 -6.85 23.27
CA GLN A 95 -27.74 -6.22 24.57
C GLN A 95 -26.46 -6.19 25.40
N LEU A 96 -26.21 -5.01 26.00
CA LEU A 96 -25.28 -4.66 27.10
C LEU A 96 -24.35 -3.49 26.74
N VAL A 97 -24.97 -2.31 26.62
CA VAL A 97 -24.38 -1.04 27.04
C VAL A 97 -24.62 -0.95 28.55
N GLU A 98 -23.55 -0.87 29.35
CA GLU A 98 -23.43 -0.02 30.56
C GLU A 98 -22.16 -0.37 31.36
N GLY A 99 -21.28 0.63 31.52
CA GLY A 99 -20.38 0.80 32.66
C GLY A 99 -19.12 -0.08 32.77
N GLY A 100 -17.95 0.49 32.45
CA GLY A 100 -16.66 0.00 32.99
C GLY A 100 -15.41 0.29 32.15
N ASN A 101 -14.67 1.33 32.53
CA ASN A 101 -13.26 1.66 32.20
C ASN A 101 -12.67 1.17 30.87
N GLN A 102 -12.64 2.11 29.92
CA GLN A 102 -11.98 1.98 28.61
C GLN A 102 -10.45 2.09 28.73
N HIS A 103 -9.76 0.95 28.76
CA HIS A 103 -8.49 0.79 28.04
C HIS A 103 -8.65 -0.39 27.09
N ALA A 104 -9.45 -0.15 26.05
CA ALA A 104 -9.54 -1.05 24.91
C ALA A 104 -8.33 -0.82 24.01
N TRP A 105 -7.59 -1.88 23.72
CA TRP A 105 -6.68 -1.93 22.58
C TRP A 105 -7.51 -1.72 21.32
N ASN A 106 -7.47 -0.50 20.80
CA ASN A 106 -8.22 -0.11 19.62
C ASN A 106 -7.41 -0.48 18.36
N SER A 107 -7.60 -1.70 17.86
CA SER A 107 -7.23 -2.00 16.48
C SER A 107 -8.24 -1.29 15.57
N SER A 108 -7.78 -0.25 14.85
CA SER A 108 -8.48 0.54 13.80
C SER A 108 -8.79 2.03 14.06
N VAL A 109 -7.97 2.75 14.84
CA VAL A 109 -7.95 4.23 14.70
C VAL A 109 -7.27 4.57 13.38
N VAL A 110 -8.05 4.89 12.34
CA VAL A 110 -7.55 5.66 11.19
C VAL A 110 -6.96 6.94 11.79
N GLU A 111 -5.64 7.11 11.73
CA GLU A 111 -4.97 8.32 12.26
C GLU A 111 -5.66 9.56 11.66
N SER A 112 -6.10 10.49 12.52
CA SER A 112 -6.74 11.72 12.03
C SER A 112 -5.75 12.47 11.11
N PRO A 113 -6.24 13.08 10.02
CA PRO A 113 -5.38 13.81 9.08
C PRO A 113 -4.50 14.86 9.75
N GLU A 114 -5.03 15.53 10.77
CA GLU A 114 -4.34 16.54 11.57
C GLU A 114 -3.18 15.95 12.37
N VAL A 115 -3.36 14.75 12.94
CA VAL A 115 -2.29 14.03 13.66
C VAL A 115 -1.15 13.66 12.70
N VAL A 116 -1.48 13.19 11.49
CA VAL A 116 -0.46 12.88 10.47
C VAL A 116 0.30 14.14 10.05
N ALA A 117 -0.41 15.26 9.85
CA ALA A 117 0.20 16.54 9.52
C ALA A 117 1.14 17.03 10.64
N GLU A 118 0.72 16.94 11.89
CA GLU A 118 1.55 17.30 13.05
C GLU A 118 2.81 16.42 13.16
N VAL A 119 2.69 15.12 12.91
CA VAL A 119 3.85 14.21 12.89
C VAL A 119 4.84 14.59 11.78
N VAL A 120 4.34 14.98 10.60
CA VAL A 120 5.18 15.48 9.50
C VAL A 120 5.91 16.76 9.93
N GLU A 121 5.20 17.72 10.51
CA GLU A 121 5.80 18.96 11.00
C GLU A 121 6.87 18.71 12.06
N ARG A 122 6.59 17.85 13.05
CA ARG A 122 7.58 17.47 14.08
C ARG A 122 8.83 16.84 13.46
N SER A 123 8.67 16.00 12.41
CA SER A 123 9.78 15.38 11.68
C SER A 123 10.64 16.43 10.93
N ILE A 124 10.00 17.42 10.32
CA ILE A 124 10.65 18.56 9.66
C ILE A 124 11.45 19.37 10.69
N ASN A 125 10.80 19.82 11.76
CA ASN A 125 11.43 20.61 12.81
C ASN A 125 12.63 19.87 13.41
N SER A 126 12.48 18.57 13.70
CA SER A 126 13.60 17.74 14.20
C SER A 126 14.79 17.73 13.24
N SER A 127 14.54 17.72 11.94
CA SER A 127 15.60 17.72 10.91
C SER A 127 16.25 19.09 10.76
N LEU A 128 15.47 20.17 10.84
CA LEU A 128 15.99 21.54 10.88
C LEU A 128 16.86 21.79 12.12
N TRP A 129 16.40 21.39 13.30
CA TRP A 129 17.18 21.49 14.54
C TRP A 129 18.52 20.73 14.44
N ARG A 130 18.51 19.52 13.88
CA ARG A 130 19.76 18.75 13.65
C ARG A 130 20.72 19.48 12.71
N ARG A 131 20.20 20.13 11.66
CA ARG A 131 21.00 20.95 10.74
C ARG A 131 21.62 22.17 11.45
N GLU A 132 20.85 22.85 12.31
CA GLU A 132 21.31 24.04 13.04
C GLU A 132 22.36 23.75 14.12
N LEU A 133 22.30 22.58 14.76
CA LEU A 133 23.17 22.22 15.89
C LEU A 133 24.62 21.85 15.51
N GLY A 134 25.03 21.78 14.24
CA GLY A 134 26.44 21.53 13.92
C GLY A 134 26.82 21.30 12.47
N MET A 135 27.83 22.08 12.05
CA MET A 135 28.50 22.24 10.73
C MET A 135 29.19 20.98 10.15
N PHE A 136 28.77 19.76 10.55
CA PHE A 136 29.26 18.48 10.03
C PHE A 136 28.18 17.39 9.93
N SER A 137 26.91 17.72 10.17
CA SER A 137 25.81 16.75 9.99
C SER A 137 25.42 16.67 8.51
N CYS A 138 25.15 15.46 8.01
CA CYS A 138 24.60 15.26 6.66
C CYS A 138 23.16 15.84 6.50
N GLY A 139 22.56 16.34 7.60
CA GLY A 139 21.20 16.86 7.61
C GLY A 139 21.00 18.07 6.70
N THR A 140 20.12 17.93 5.73
CA THR A 140 19.69 18.97 4.80
C THR A 140 18.52 19.79 5.35
N GLY A 141 17.82 19.23 6.35
CA GLY A 141 16.53 19.74 6.84
C GLY A 141 15.33 19.05 6.20
N ASN A 142 15.57 18.15 5.23
CA ASN A 142 14.56 17.27 4.66
C ASN A 142 14.60 15.91 5.38
N PRO A 143 13.63 15.59 6.26
CA PRO A 143 13.65 14.34 7.03
C PRO A 143 13.68 13.07 6.18
N ILE A 144 13.11 13.10 4.97
CA ILE A 144 13.08 11.95 4.07
C ILE A 144 14.49 11.64 3.60
N ASP A 145 15.18 12.63 3.03
CA ASP A 145 16.53 12.48 2.53
C ASP A 145 17.53 12.24 3.66
N ASP A 146 17.41 12.97 4.76
CA ASP A 146 18.28 12.85 5.93
C ASP A 146 18.23 11.42 6.53
N CYS A 147 17.12 10.70 6.37
CA CYS A 147 16.94 9.35 6.89
C CYS A 147 17.80 8.29 6.17
N TRP A 148 18.03 8.43 4.85
CA TRP A 148 18.76 7.42 4.06
C TRP A 148 20.02 7.95 3.37
N ARG A 149 20.06 9.20 2.89
CA ARG A 149 21.25 9.77 2.22
C ARG A 149 22.42 9.94 3.18
N CYS A 150 22.13 10.05 4.48
CA CYS A 150 23.13 10.11 5.53
C CYS A 150 23.73 8.77 5.92
N ASP A 151 23.26 7.67 5.34
CA ASP A 151 23.95 6.39 5.39
C ASP A 151 25.03 6.34 4.30
N PRO A 152 26.34 6.41 4.62
CA PRO A 152 27.39 6.31 3.60
C PRO A 152 27.41 4.94 2.90
N HIS A 153 26.73 3.93 3.47
CA HIS A 153 26.58 2.59 2.92
C HIS A 153 25.15 2.32 2.44
N TRP A 154 24.40 3.36 2.04
CA TRP A 154 23.03 3.23 1.56
C TRP A 154 22.90 2.18 0.45
N ASN A 155 23.91 2.00 -0.40
CA ASN A 155 23.91 1.01 -1.48
C ASN A 155 23.84 -0.44 -0.95
N ARG A 156 24.51 -0.74 0.18
CA ARG A 156 24.42 -2.02 0.88
C ARG A 156 23.12 -2.14 1.68
N ASN A 157 22.60 -1.01 2.14
CA ASN A 157 21.35 -0.91 2.90
C ASN A 157 20.19 -0.37 2.04
N ARG A 158 20.17 -0.68 0.74
CA ARG A 158 19.31 -0.02 -0.26
C ARG A 158 17.84 0.06 0.16
N LYS A 159 17.36 -1.01 0.79
CA LYS A 159 15.97 -1.20 1.23
C LYS A 159 15.57 -0.37 2.44
N ARG A 160 16.52 0.21 3.17
CA ARG A 160 16.29 1.15 4.27
C ARG A 160 15.49 2.38 3.81
N LEU A 161 15.58 2.73 2.52
CA LEU A 161 14.77 3.78 1.92
C LEU A 161 13.27 3.65 2.28
N ALA A 162 12.73 2.42 2.29
CA ALA A 162 11.31 2.17 2.58
C ALA A 162 10.87 2.52 4.02
N ASP A 163 11.82 2.84 4.91
CA ASP A 163 11.54 3.30 6.28
C ASP A 163 11.56 4.83 6.41
N CYS A 164 11.86 5.55 5.33
CA CYS A 164 12.10 7.00 5.36
C CYS A 164 10.91 7.83 4.86
N ALA A 165 9.85 7.18 4.37
CA ALA A 165 8.62 7.86 3.97
C ALA A 165 7.96 8.55 5.17
N ILE A 166 7.42 9.75 4.95
CA ILE A 166 6.61 10.48 5.94
C ILE A 166 5.20 10.70 5.40
N GLY A 167 4.31 11.27 6.23
CA GLY A 167 2.96 11.63 5.81
C GLY A 167 2.05 10.42 5.62
N PHE A 168 1.01 10.57 4.81
CA PHE A 168 -0.01 9.52 4.65
C PHE A 168 0.53 8.26 3.97
N GLY A 169 1.54 8.39 3.11
CA GLY A 169 2.24 7.29 2.46
C GLY A 169 3.34 6.62 3.30
N LYS A 170 3.55 7.00 4.58
CA LYS A 170 4.64 6.48 5.43
C LYS A 170 4.70 4.95 5.55
N ASN A 171 3.56 4.27 5.36
CA ASN A 171 3.44 2.81 5.44
C ASN A 171 3.65 2.10 4.09
N ALA A 172 4.06 2.81 3.04
CA ALA A 172 4.42 2.21 1.76
C ALA A 172 5.75 1.44 1.89
N ILE A 173 5.67 0.14 2.15
CA ILE A 173 6.86 -0.71 2.33
C ILE A 173 7.45 -1.23 1.01
N GLY A 174 6.75 -1.05 -0.12
CA GLY A 174 7.19 -1.51 -1.43
C GLY A 174 7.57 -2.99 -1.44
N GLY A 175 8.70 -3.30 -2.07
CA GLY A 175 9.31 -4.63 -2.10
C GLY A 175 10.36 -4.88 -1.01
N LYS A 176 10.32 -4.17 0.13
CA LYS A 176 11.37 -4.22 1.19
C LYS A 176 11.76 -5.65 1.58
N TYR A 177 10.78 -6.51 1.83
CA TYR A 177 10.99 -7.90 2.27
C TYR A 177 11.13 -8.90 1.11
N GLY A 178 11.13 -8.40 -0.13
CA GLY A 178 11.32 -9.19 -1.34
C GLY A 178 12.78 -9.46 -1.68
N ARG A 179 13.05 -10.24 -2.72
CA ARG A 179 14.39 -10.30 -3.31
C ARG A 179 14.65 -9.08 -4.20
N ILE A 180 15.92 -8.82 -4.49
CA ILE A 180 16.28 -7.84 -5.52
C ILE A 180 16.03 -8.47 -6.90
N TYR A 181 15.37 -7.73 -7.78
CA TYR A 181 15.22 -8.04 -9.19
C TYR A 181 16.02 -7.02 -10.00
N VAL A 182 16.90 -7.48 -10.88
CA VAL A 182 17.70 -6.58 -11.73
C VAL A 182 17.11 -6.58 -13.13
N VAL A 183 16.64 -5.42 -13.58
CA VAL A 183 16.24 -5.18 -14.97
C VAL A 183 17.50 -5.09 -15.82
N THR A 184 17.61 -5.97 -16.80
CA THR A 184 18.74 -6.10 -17.72
C THR A 184 18.36 -5.86 -19.18
N ASP A 185 17.05 -5.88 -19.47
CA ASP A 185 16.45 -5.67 -20.79
C ASP A 185 15.44 -4.50 -20.69
N ASP A 186 15.69 -3.44 -21.46
CA ASP A 186 14.86 -2.24 -21.56
C ASP A 186 13.69 -2.40 -22.56
N GLY A 187 13.58 -3.55 -23.22
CA GLY A 187 12.50 -3.85 -24.16
C GLY A 187 11.15 -4.16 -23.52
N ASP A 188 10.08 -3.84 -24.25
CA ASP A 188 8.68 -4.12 -23.87
C ASP A 188 7.85 -4.66 -25.05
N TYR A 189 8.43 -5.58 -25.83
CA TYR A 189 7.88 -6.03 -27.12
C TYR A 189 6.52 -6.74 -27.03
N ASP A 190 6.24 -7.40 -25.91
CA ASP A 190 5.00 -8.15 -25.67
C ASP A 190 4.44 -7.83 -24.27
N ALA A 191 3.37 -7.02 -24.24
CA ALA A 191 2.68 -6.66 -23.01
C ALA A 191 1.88 -7.82 -22.39
N LEU A 192 1.62 -8.88 -23.16
CA LEU A 192 0.93 -10.08 -22.73
C LEU A 192 1.91 -11.14 -22.20
N ASN A 193 3.12 -11.26 -22.76
CA ASN A 193 4.11 -12.26 -22.33
C ASN A 193 5.49 -11.60 -22.10
N PRO A 194 5.63 -10.79 -21.04
CA PRO A 194 6.87 -10.09 -20.77
C PRO A 194 8.00 -11.07 -20.43
N ARG A 195 9.19 -10.85 -20.99
CA ARG A 195 10.35 -11.73 -20.78
C ARG A 195 11.03 -11.45 -19.44
N PRO A 196 11.53 -12.48 -18.73
CA PRO A 196 12.44 -12.27 -17.60
C PRO A 196 13.62 -11.38 -18.00
N GLY A 197 14.03 -10.48 -17.11
CA GLY A 197 15.00 -9.42 -17.36
C GLY A 197 14.37 -8.06 -17.67
N THR A 198 13.09 -8.00 -18.06
CA THR A 198 12.36 -6.75 -18.35
C THR A 198 11.68 -6.16 -17.12
N LEU A 199 11.44 -4.84 -17.16
CA LEU A 199 10.67 -4.15 -16.11
C LEU A 199 9.24 -4.69 -16.01
N ARG A 200 8.55 -4.92 -17.15
CA ARG A 200 7.18 -5.44 -17.16
C ARG A 200 7.09 -6.81 -16.49
N HIS A 201 8.04 -7.70 -16.75
CA HIS A 201 8.06 -8.99 -16.08
C HIS A 201 8.24 -8.81 -14.56
N ALA A 202 9.13 -7.93 -14.12
CA ALA A 202 9.39 -7.71 -12.70
C ALA A 202 8.15 -7.22 -11.94
N VAL A 203 7.46 -6.20 -12.47
CA VAL A 203 6.39 -5.52 -11.71
C VAL A 203 5.11 -6.36 -11.54
N ILE A 204 4.88 -7.37 -12.39
CA ILE A 204 3.68 -8.21 -12.31
C ILE A 204 3.84 -9.40 -11.34
N GLN A 205 5.05 -9.70 -10.86
CA GLN A 205 5.29 -10.90 -10.04
C GLN A 205 4.48 -10.89 -8.74
N TRP A 206 4.15 -12.09 -8.24
CA TRP A 206 3.40 -12.25 -7.00
C TRP A 206 4.23 -11.86 -5.78
N GLU A 207 5.50 -12.26 -5.76
CA GLU A 207 6.35 -11.97 -4.62
C GLU A 207 6.65 -10.46 -4.52
N PRO A 208 6.91 -9.95 -3.31
CA PRO A 208 7.48 -8.63 -3.15
C PRO A 208 8.81 -8.55 -3.91
N LEU A 209 9.06 -7.45 -4.62
CA LEU A 209 10.31 -7.26 -5.36
C LEU A 209 10.85 -5.85 -5.20
N TRP A 210 12.15 -5.78 -4.88
CA TRP A 210 12.92 -4.54 -4.96
C TRP A 210 13.62 -4.50 -6.33
N ILE A 211 13.06 -3.74 -7.25
CA ILE A 211 13.46 -3.71 -8.66
C ILE A 211 14.51 -2.62 -8.85
N ILE A 212 15.68 -3.00 -9.33
CA ILE A 212 16.79 -2.11 -9.71
C ILE A 212 17.17 -2.32 -11.17
N PHE A 213 18.07 -1.49 -11.68
CA PHE A 213 18.49 -1.51 -13.08
C PHE A 213 19.97 -1.86 -13.18
N ALA A 214 20.38 -2.51 -14.25
CA ALA A 214 21.79 -2.90 -14.47
C ALA A 214 22.64 -1.80 -15.13
N ARG A 215 21.99 -0.81 -15.75
CA ARG A 215 22.59 0.28 -16.53
C ARG A 215 21.57 1.40 -16.71
N ASP A 216 22.01 2.52 -17.28
CA ASP A 216 21.13 3.55 -17.82
C ASP A 216 20.20 2.93 -18.89
N MET A 217 18.93 3.32 -18.88
CA MET A 217 17.91 2.74 -19.75
C MET A 217 16.89 3.78 -20.19
N VAL A 218 16.41 3.64 -21.42
CA VAL A 218 15.22 4.34 -21.92
C VAL A 218 14.19 3.28 -22.28
N ILE A 219 13.20 3.09 -21.42
CA ILE A 219 12.18 2.07 -21.54
C ILE A 219 10.96 2.69 -22.24
N THR A 220 10.75 2.30 -23.50
CA THR A 220 9.55 2.65 -24.26
C THR A 220 8.55 1.51 -24.18
N LEU A 221 7.56 1.68 -23.31
CA LEU A 221 6.51 0.70 -23.11
C LEU A 221 5.57 0.66 -24.32
N GLN A 222 5.05 -0.52 -24.67
CA GLN A 222 4.07 -0.67 -25.75
C GLN A 222 2.63 -0.49 -25.28
N GLN A 223 2.39 -0.74 -23.99
CA GLN A 223 1.12 -0.59 -23.28
C GLN A 223 1.39 -0.08 -21.86
N GLU A 224 0.36 0.41 -21.15
CA GLU A 224 0.51 0.84 -19.75
C GLU A 224 1.19 -0.24 -18.89
N LEU A 225 2.11 0.19 -18.01
CA LEU A 225 2.81 -0.69 -17.09
C LEU A 225 1.94 -0.93 -15.85
N ILE A 226 1.06 -1.92 -15.97
CA ILE A 226 0.27 -2.44 -14.84
C ILE A 226 1.17 -3.29 -13.95
N MET A 227 1.01 -3.14 -12.64
CA MET A 227 1.82 -3.84 -11.64
C MET A 227 0.99 -4.50 -10.54
N ASN A 228 1.62 -5.44 -9.84
CA ASN A 228 1.08 -6.07 -8.64
C ASN A 228 1.53 -5.32 -7.38
N SER A 229 0.96 -5.67 -6.23
CA SER A 229 1.30 -5.08 -4.92
C SER A 229 2.75 -5.40 -4.49
N TYR A 230 3.26 -4.66 -3.51
CA TYR A 230 4.58 -4.88 -2.88
C TYR A 230 5.76 -4.76 -3.86
N LYS A 231 5.79 -3.66 -4.62
CA LYS A 231 6.87 -3.37 -5.57
C LYS A 231 7.57 -2.09 -5.20
N THR A 232 8.90 -2.13 -5.26
CA THR A 232 9.72 -0.91 -5.30
C THR A 232 10.39 -0.86 -6.67
N ILE A 233 10.20 0.23 -7.41
CA ILE A 233 11.03 0.56 -8.56
C ILE A 233 12.04 1.61 -8.10
N ASP A 234 13.31 1.25 -8.08
CA ASP A 234 14.38 2.05 -7.51
C ASP A 234 15.49 2.26 -8.55
N ALA A 235 15.47 3.45 -9.14
CA ALA A 235 16.41 3.85 -10.18
C ALA A 235 17.68 4.51 -9.64
N ARG A 236 17.94 4.51 -8.32
CA ARG A 236 19.25 4.97 -7.82
C ARG A 236 20.38 4.16 -8.46
N ASP A 237 21.51 4.84 -8.70
CA ASP A 237 22.71 4.42 -9.45
C ASP A 237 22.65 4.62 -10.98
N PHE A 238 21.46 4.71 -11.59
CA PHE A 238 21.34 4.76 -13.05
C PHE A 238 20.33 5.81 -13.52
N ASN A 239 20.57 6.36 -14.71
CA ASN A 239 19.62 7.25 -15.35
C ASN A 239 18.58 6.44 -16.14
N VAL A 240 17.40 6.26 -15.53
CA VAL A 240 16.33 5.42 -16.08
C VAL A 240 15.14 6.27 -16.48
N HIS A 241 14.80 6.18 -17.75
CA HIS A 241 13.68 6.89 -18.35
C HIS A 241 12.55 5.91 -18.69
N ILE A 242 11.30 6.28 -18.37
CA ILE A 242 10.09 5.68 -18.94
C ILE A 242 9.47 6.74 -19.85
N ALA A 243 9.52 6.50 -21.16
CA ALA A 243 9.25 7.56 -22.12
C ALA A 243 8.81 7.10 -23.51
N HIS A 244 8.17 8.02 -24.23
CA HIS A 244 7.77 7.88 -25.64
C HIS A 244 6.73 6.77 -25.92
N GLY A 245 6.12 6.25 -24.85
CA GLY A 245 5.04 5.29 -24.86
C GLY A 245 4.06 5.60 -23.72
N PRO A 246 3.06 4.76 -23.47
CA PRO A 246 2.30 4.81 -22.23
C PRO A 246 3.22 4.60 -21.03
N CYS A 247 2.79 5.02 -19.85
CA CYS A 247 3.61 4.98 -18.65
C CYS A 247 2.98 4.11 -17.55
N ILE A 248 2.99 4.55 -16.30
CA ILE A 248 2.75 3.68 -15.15
C ILE A 248 1.28 3.69 -14.73
N THR A 249 0.70 2.51 -14.49
CA THR A 249 -0.65 2.36 -13.91
C THR A 249 -0.62 1.51 -12.65
N ILE A 250 -0.97 2.12 -11.52
CA ILE A 250 -1.13 1.49 -10.21
C ILE A 250 -2.63 1.32 -9.94
N GLN A 251 -3.18 0.17 -10.31
CA GLN A 251 -4.62 -0.07 -10.21
C GLN A 251 -4.95 -1.16 -9.20
N ASN A 252 -5.76 -0.83 -8.19
CA ASN A 252 -6.28 -1.73 -7.17
C ASN A 252 -5.20 -2.54 -6.42
N VAL A 253 -4.00 -1.96 -6.27
CA VAL A 253 -2.85 -2.57 -5.59
C VAL A 253 -2.35 -1.67 -4.46
N ASN A 254 -1.49 -2.22 -3.61
CA ASN A 254 -0.97 -1.53 -2.44
C ASN A 254 0.52 -1.75 -2.20
N HIS A 255 1.10 -0.90 -1.35
CA HIS A 255 2.52 -0.92 -0.99
C HIS A 255 3.42 -0.82 -2.22
N ILE A 256 3.37 0.34 -2.88
CA ILE A 256 4.20 0.65 -4.05
C ILE A 256 5.14 1.80 -3.70
N ILE A 257 6.41 1.67 -4.07
CA ILE A 257 7.39 2.75 -4.03
C ILE A 257 7.92 2.96 -5.45
N ILE A 258 7.86 4.18 -5.95
CA ILE A 258 8.50 4.59 -7.20
C ILE A 258 9.54 5.64 -6.85
N HIS A 259 10.80 5.36 -7.12
CA HIS A 259 11.90 6.20 -6.68
C HIS A 259 12.96 6.42 -7.78
N GLY A 260 13.29 7.69 -8.04
CA GLY A 260 14.42 8.07 -8.88
C GLY A 260 14.22 8.01 -10.41
N LEU A 261 12.99 7.83 -10.89
CA LEU A 261 12.72 7.69 -12.34
C LEU A 261 12.60 9.04 -13.05
N HIS A 262 12.99 9.07 -14.33
CA HIS A 262 12.61 10.11 -15.28
C HIS A 262 11.40 9.65 -16.09
N ILE A 263 10.25 10.31 -15.96
CA ILE A 263 8.99 9.92 -16.62
C ILE A 263 8.55 11.07 -17.53
N HIS A 264 8.54 10.86 -18.85
CA HIS A 264 8.23 11.95 -19.77
C HIS A 264 7.78 11.51 -21.14
N HIS A 265 7.10 12.40 -21.88
CA HIS A 265 6.59 12.09 -23.22
C HIS A 265 5.70 10.84 -23.21
N CYS A 266 4.90 10.70 -22.15
CA CYS A 266 3.92 9.62 -22.05
C CYS A 266 2.80 9.86 -23.06
N VAL A 267 2.40 8.81 -23.78
CA VAL A 267 1.40 8.90 -24.86
C VAL A 267 0.29 7.84 -24.71
N PRO A 268 -0.94 8.14 -25.15
CA PRO A 268 -2.03 7.19 -25.20
C PRO A 268 -1.68 5.92 -25.99
N ARG A 269 -1.98 4.76 -25.41
CA ARG A 269 -2.03 3.44 -26.07
C ARG A 269 -3.15 2.63 -25.42
N GLY A 270 -3.59 1.57 -26.09
CA GLY A 270 -4.58 0.70 -25.52
C GLY A 270 -5.19 -0.24 -26.55
N ASN A 271 -6.42 -0.66 -26.26
CA ASN A 271 -7.21 -1.57 -27.09
C ASN A 271 -6.49 -2.91 -27.34
N THR A 272 -5.94 -3.48 -26.27
CA THR A 272 -5.29 -4.79 -26.31
C THR A 272 -5.32 -5.45 -24.94
N ASN A 273 -4.94 -6.72 -24.90
CA ASN A 273 -4.75 -7.45 -23.66
C ASN A 273 -3.41 -7.08 -23.01
N VAL A 274 -3.43 -6.77 -21.72
CA VAL A 274 -2.24 -6.46 -20.93
C VAL A 274 -2.21 -7.39 -19.71
N ARG A 275 -1.04 -8.00 -19.46
CA ARG A 275 -0.82 -8.85 -18.30
C ARG A 275 -0.64 -8.01 -17.03
N SER A 276 -1.33 -8.38 -15.95
CA SER A 276 -1.28 -7.68 -14.66
C SER A 276 -0.70 -8.53 -13.53
N THR A 277 -0.77 -9.86 -13.64
CA THR A 277 -0.12 -10.85 -12.74
C THR A 277 0.45 -11.99 -13.59
N PRO A 278 1.23 -12.93 -13.04
CA PRO A 278 1.80 -14.03 -13.83
C PRO A 278 0.73 -14.88 -14.55
N ASP A 279 -0.49 -14.95 -14.02
CA ASP A 279 -1.60 -15.78 -14.50
C ASP A 279 -2.82 -14.97 -15.00
N HIS A 280 -2.90 -13.66 -14.71
CA HIS A 280 -4.01 -12.82 -15.14
C HIS A 280 -3.59 -11.75 -16.16
N TYR A 281 -4.39 -11.63 -17.22
CA TYR A 281 -4.39 -10.51 -18.15
C TYR A 281 -5.83 -10.12 -18.45
N GLY A 282 -6.03 -8.88 -18.90
CA GLY A 282 -7.34 -8.39 -19.28
C GLY A 282 -7.27 -7.38 -20.41
N TRP A 283 -8.41 -7.17 -21.07
CA TRP A 283 -8.54 -6.13 -22.10
C TRP A 283 -8.44 -4.75 -21.46
N ARG A 284 -7.61 -3.90 -22.05
CA ARG A 284 -7.41 -2.51 -21.65
C ARG A 284 -7.87 -1.59 -22.76
N GLY A 285 -8.70 -0.61 -22.40
CA GLY A 285 -9.08 0.48 -23.30
C GLY A 285 -7.92 1.43 -23.57
N MET A 286 -8.20 2.56 -24.22
CA MET A 286 -7.21 3.63 -24.39
C MET A 286 -6.87 4.25 -23.03
N CYS A 287 -5.59 4.32 -22.69
CA CYS A 287 -5.12 5.15 -21.58
C CYS A 287 -4.92 6.60 -22.03
N ASP A 288 -5.00 7.55 -21.10
CA ASP A 288 -4.94 8.98 -21.41
C ASP A 288 -3.52 9.50 -21.68
N GLY A 289 -2.50 8.71 -21.32
CA GLY A 289 -1.10 9.08 -21.47
C GLY A 289 -0.53 9.87 -20.28
N ASP A 290 -1.04 9.59 -19.08
CA ASP A 290 -0.49 10.07 -17.82
C ASP A 290 0.93 9.56 -17.56
N GLY A 291 1.70 10.28 -16.74
CA GLY A 291 2.97 9.78 -16.20
C GLY A 291 2.78 8.61 -15.23
N ILE A 292 2.04 8.85 -14.15
CA ILE A 292 1.68 7.84 -13.15
C ILE A 292 0.18 7.97 -12.85
N SER A 293 -0.59 6.95 -13.20
CA SER A 293 -2.02 6.85 -12.90
C SER A 293 -2.26 5.90 -11.73
N ILE A 294 -2.98 6.35 -10.70
CA ILE A 294 -3.28 5.61 -9.48
C ILE A 294 -4.80 5.49 -9.34
N MET A 295 -5.32 4.26 -9.40
CA MET A 295 -6.75 3.97 -9.33
C MET A 295 -7.03 2.98 -8.22
N GLY A 296 -7.75 3.39 -7.16
CA GLY A 296 -8.04 2.54 -6.01
C GLY A 296 -6.80 2.03 -5.25
N GLY A 297 -5.66 2.72 -5.40
CA GLY A 297 -4.39 2.33 -4.80
C GLY A 297 -4.24 2.80 -3.35
N ARG A 298 -3.46 2.08 -2.53
CA ARG A 298 -3.17 2.51 -1.14
C ARG A 298 -1.75 2.22 -0.68
N HIS A 299 -1.23 3.05 0.22
CA HIS A 299 0.16 2.96 0.71
C HIS A 299 1.15 3.08 -0.45
N ILE A 300 1.16 4.25 -1.08
CA ILE A 300 1.98 4.55 -2.26
C ILE A 300 2.92 5.69 -1.94
N TRP A 301 4.16 5.57 -2.40
CA TRP A 301 5.17 6.61 -2.26
C TRP A 301 5.87 6.86 -3.58
N ILE A 302 5.77 8.10 -4.08
CA ILE A 302 6.43 8.56 -5.31
C ILE A 302 7.47 9.58 -4.88
N ASP A 303 8.75 9.23 -5.06
CA ASP A 303 9.86 9.95 -4.46
C ASP A 303 11.00 10.21 -5.45
N HIS A 304 11.62 11.39 -5.42
CA HIS A 304 12.81 11.71 -6.24
C HIS A 304 12.64 11.46 -7.76
N CYS A 305 11.42 11.52 -8.28
CA CYS A 305 11.15 11.34 -9.70
C CYS A 305 11.19 12.69 -10.43
N SER A 306 11.56 12.67 -11.71
CA SER A 306 11.45 13.83 -12.61
C SER A 306 10.34 13.59 -13.62
N LEU A 307 9.30 14.42 -13.63
CA LEU A 307 8.11 14.25 -14.48
C LEU A 307 7.88 15.46 -15.39
N SER A 308 7.65 15.22 -16.68
CA SER A 308 7.39 16.30 -17.65
C SER A 308 6.75 15.84 -18.95
N ARG A 309 6.07 16.75 -19.67
CA ARG A 309 5.67 16.56 -21.08
C ARG A 309 4.87 15.28 -21.35
N CYS A 310 3.97 14.89 -20.46
CA CYS A 310 3.02 13.81 -20.74
C CYS A 310 1.89 14.31 -21.65
N SER A 311 1.05 13.40 -22.15
CA SER A 311 -0.07 13.80 -23.01
C SER A 311 -1.25 14.36 -22.22
N ASP A 312 -1.53 13.78 -21.04
CA ASP A 312 -2.59 14.24 -20.13
C ASP A 312 -2.03 14.69 -18.78
N GLY A 313 -2.15 13.93 -17.68
CA GLY A 313 -1.61 14.25 -16.36
C GLY A 313 -0.13 13.86 -16.15
N LEU A 314 0.57 14.44 -15.15
CA LEU A 314 1.83 13.84 -14.66
C LEU A 314 1.57 12.80 -13.59
N ILE A 315 0.75 13.12 -12.59
CA ILE A 315 0.32 12.19 -11.53
C ILE A 315 -1.16 12.34 -11.25
N ASP A 316 -1.91 11.26 -11.49
CA ASP A 316 -3.34 11.22 -11.24
C ASP A 316 -3.66 10.17 -10.18
N ALA A 317 -4.44 10.54 -9.16
CA ALA A 317 -4.92 9.63 -8.13
C ALA A 317 -6.42 9.73 -7.97
N VAL A 318 -7.13 8.65 -8.23
CA VAL A 318 -8.59 8.62 -8.36
C VAL A 318 -9.18 7.32 -7.80
N ALA A 319 -10.51 7.16 -7.91
CA ALA A 319 -11.22 5.93 -7.59
C ALA A 319 -11.00 5.42 -6.15
N GLY A 320 -10.98 6.33 -5.18
CA GLY A 320 -10.81 6.01 -3.77
C GLY A 320 -9.38 5.68 -3.37
N SER A 321 -8.38 6.09 -4.15
CA SER A 321 -6.97 6.00 -3.77
C SER A 321 -6.69 6.81 -2.49
N THR A 322 -5.80 6.32 -1.63
CA THR A 322 -5.51 6.98 -0.34
C THR A 322 -4.17 6.53 0.25
N ALA A 323 -3.71 7.14 1.35
CA ALA A 323 -2.43 6.83 1.98
C ALA A 323 -1.26 6.98 0.99
N ILE A 324 -1.14 8.16 0.40
CA ILE A 324 -0.14 8.48 -0.63
C ILE A 324 0.79 9.58 -0.12
N THR A 325 2.09 9.45 -0.41
CA THR A 325 3.07 10.54 -0.29
C THR A 325 3.73 10.77 -1.64
N ILE A 326 3.80 12.03 -2.06
CA ILE A 326 4.48 12.48 -3.27
C ILE A 326 5.55 13.46 -2.81
N SER A 327 6.82 13.05 -2.84
CA SER A 327 7.91 13.82 -2.26
C SER A 327 9.16 13.97 -3.10
N ASN A 328 9.90 15.05 -2.92
CA ASN A 328 11.21 15.27 -3.57
C ASN A 328 11.20 15.16 -5.10
N ASN A 329 10.03 15.27 -5.74
CA ASN A 329 9.93 15.16 -7.18
C ASN A 329 10.20 16.51 -7.84
N HIS A 330 10.64 16.46 -9.09
CA HIS A 330 10.78 17.62 -9.94
C HIS A 330 9.76 17.57 -11.07
N PHE A 331 8.90 18.57 -11.13
CA PHE A 331 7.88 18.72 -12.16
C PHE A 331 8.23 19.90 -13.06
N ALA A 332 8.16 19.71 -14.38
CA ALA A 332 8.42 20.79 -15.34
C ALA A 332 7.69 20.57 -16.67
N HIS A 333 7.53 21.65 -17.44
CA HIS A 333 7.07 21.62 -18.83
C HIS A 333 5.78 20.80 -19.06
N HIS A 334 4.71 21.17 -18.37
CA HIS A 334 3.46 20.42 -18.41
C HIS A 334 2.25 21.27 -18.01
N ASN A 335 1.09 21.03 -18.62
CA ASN A 335 -0.12 21.81 -18.33
C ASN A 335 -0.83 21.31 -17.07
N ASP A 336 -1.37 20.09 -17.12
CA ASP A 336 -2.16 19.49 -16.05
C ASP A 336 -1.27 18.60 -15.18
N VAL A 337 -0.70 19.17 -14.11
CA VAL A 337 0.38 18.50 -13.35
C VAL A 337 -0.12 17.33 -12.52
N MET A 338 -1.03 17.58 -11.57
CA MET A 338 -1.43 16.58 -10.59
C MET A 338 -2.93 16.67 -10.26
N LEU A 339 -3.68 15.62 -10.58
CA LEU A 339 -5.10 15.52 -10.26
C LEU A 339 -5.36 14.53 -9.13
N LEU A 340 -5.94 15.02 -8.04
CA LEU A 340 -6.27 14.20 -6.87
C LEU A 340 -7.80 14.19 -6.68
N GLY A 341 -8.43 13.15 -7.21
CA GLY A 341 -9.88 12.98 -7.33
C GLY A 341 -10.41 13.52 -8.67
N HIS A 342 -11.14 12.69 -9.43
CA HIS A 342 -11.50 12.98 -10.83
C HIS A 342 -12.86 13.66 -11.02
N SER A 343 -13.82 13.40 -10.13
CA SER A 343 -15.21 13.81 -10.30
C SER A 343 -15.78 14.43 -9.02
N ASP A 344 -16.55 15.52 -9.20
CA ASP A 344 -17.24 16.21 -8.10
C ASP A 344 -18.33 15.32 -7.48
N ASP A 345 -18.84 14.34 -8.21
CA ASP A 345 -19.87 13.40 -7.74
C ASP A 345 -19.30 12.12 -7.10
N TYR A 346 -18.00 11.86 -7.26
CA TYR A 346 -17.37 10.64 -6.79
C TYR A 346 -17.00 10.71 -5.29
N ARG A 347 -18.02 10.61 -4.43
CA ARG A 347 -17.89 10.78 -2.97
C ARG A 347 -16.98 9.77 -2.27
N GLN A 348 -16.61 8.66 -2.91
CA GLN A 348 -15.64 7.73 -2.32
C GLN A 348 -14.24 8.34 -2.18
N ASP A 349 -13.93 9.42 -2.90
CA ASP A 349 -12.66 10.15 -2.76
C ASP A 349 -12.58 10.98 -1.46
N LYS A 350 -13.65 11.08 -0.66
CA LYS A 350 -13.60 11.71 0.67
C LYS A 350 -12.60 11.05 1.64
N LYS A 351 -12.27 9.77 1.41
CA LYS A 351 -11.27 9.03 2.19
C LYS A 351 -9.84 9.22 1.68
N MET A 352 -9.65 9.97 0.58
CA MET A 352 -8.34 10.19 -0.02
C MET A 352 -7.51 11.09 0.87
N HIS A 353 -6.39 10.59 1.35
CA HIS A 353 -5.41 11.37 2.09
C HIS A 353 -4.05 11.32 1.38
N VAL A 354 -3.51 12.49 1.04
CA VAL A 354 -2.25 12.63 0.29
C VAL A 354 -1.35 13.67 0.94
N THR A 355 -0.06 13.35 1.07
CA THR A 355 0.99 14.30 1.46
C THR A 355 1.80 14.67 0.23
N ILE A 356 1.92 15.97 -0.07
CA ILE A 356 2.73 16.53 -1.15
C ILE A 356 3.84 17.33 -0.48
N ALA A 357 5.08 16.84 -0.48
CA ALA A 357 6.14 17.42 0.33
C ALA A 357 7.49 17.56 -0.40
N PHE A 358 8.18 18.69 -0.23
CA PHE A 358 9.54 18.91 -0.77
C PHE A 358 9.68 18.78 -2.29
N ASN A 359 8.58 18.88 -3.03
CA ASN A 359 8.64 18.85 -4.48
C ASN A 359 9.10 20.21 -5.02
N HIS A 360 9.79 20.18 -6.16
CA HIS A 360 10.07 21.38 -6.93
C HIS A 360 9.12 21.46 -8.13
N PHE A 361 8.22 22.44 -8.10
CA PHE A 361 7.33 22.79 -9.20
C PHE A 361 8.00 23.88 -10.03
N GLY A 362 8.70 23.41 -11.07
CA GLY A 362 9.65 24.19 -11.86
C GLY A 362 9.01 24.88 -13.06
N LYS A 363 9.87 25.15 -14.05
CA LYS A 363 9.55 25.95 -15.25
C LYS A 363 8.50 25.32 -16.17
N GLY A 364 7.68 26.17 -16.78
CA GLY A 364 6.72 25.79 -17.82
C GLY A 364 5.59 24.89 -17.31
N LEU A 365 5.20 25.07 -16.06
CA LEU A 365 4.01 24.45 -15.50
C LEU A 365 2.83 25.42 -15.64
N VAL A 366 1.64 24.93 -15.94
CA VAL A 366 0.46 25.80 -16.08
C VAL A 366 -0.39 25.78 -14.82
N GLN A 367 -0.82 24.60 -14.38
CA GLN A 367 -1.80 24.45 -13.29
C GLN A 367 -1.74 23.08 -12.57
N ARG A 368 -2.62 22.91 -11.56
CA ARG A 368 -2.88 21.66 -10.83
C ARG A 368 -1.69 21.13 -10.03
N MET A 369 -1.11 21.94 -9.14
CA MET A 369 0.02 21.56 -8.30
C MET A 369 -0.31 21.59 -6.79
N PRO A 370 -1.28 20.82 -6.27
CA PRO A 370 -2.20 19.91 -6.94
C PRO A 370 -3.56 20.56 -7.29
N ARG A 371 -4.39 19.84 -8.06
CA ARG A 371 -5.84 20.06 -8.12
C ARG A 371 -6.60 18.96 -7.38
N CYS A 372 -7.31 19.34 -6.34
CA CYS A 372 -7.87 18.41 -5.35
C CYS A 372 -9.40 18.36 -5.35
N ARG A 373 -9.96 17.20 -4.99
CA ARG A 373 -11.38 17.02 -4.70
C ARG A 373 -11.63 16.15 -3.48
N HIS A 374 -12.66 16.49 -2.70
CA HIS A 374 -13.20 15.76 -1.53
C HIS A 374 -12.26 15.50 -0.33
N GLY A 375 -11.10 14.89 -0.55
CA GLY A 375 -10.23 14.35 0.48
C GLY A 375 -9.45 15.39 1.28
N TYR A 376 -8.40 14.92 1.97
CA TYR A 376 -7.46 15.73 2.73
C TYR A 376 -6.07 15.73 2.10
N PHE A 377 -5.51 16.92 1.92
CA PHE A 377 -4.26 17.13 1.21
C PHE A 377 -3.32 17.98 2.06
N HIS A 378 -2.23 17.38 2.52
CA HIS A 378 -1.17 18.10 3.23
C HIS A 378 -0.09 18.52 2.23
N VAL A 379 -0.08 19.79 1.86
CA VAL A 379 0.88 20.37 0.92
C VAL A 379 1.93 21.13 1.73
N VAL A 380 3.15 20.59 1.86
CA VAL A 380 4.13 21.09 2.82
C VAL A 380 5.54 21.24 2.26
N ASN A 381 6.18 22.39 2.50
CA ASN A 381 7.57 22.68 2.11
C ASN A 381 7.91 22.40 0.63
N ASN A 382 6.96 22.62 -0.29
CA ASN A 382 7.22 22.57 -1.72
C ASN A 382 7.68 23.95 -2.23
N ASP A 383 8.45 23.95 -3.32
CA ASP A 383 8.94 25.17 -3.97
C ASP A 383 8.26 25.36 -5.33
N TYR A 384 7.47 26.43 -5.45
CA TYR A 384 6.71 26.78 -6.65
C TYR A 384 7.32 28.03 -7.28
N THR A 385 7.69 27.93 -8.56
CA THR A 385 8.48 29.01 -9.18
C THR A 385 7.93 29.60 -10.47
N HIS A 386 7.11 28.87 -11.23
CA HIS A 386 6.77 29.27 -12.60
C HIS A 386 5.41 28.73 -13.09
N TRP A 387 4.34 28.86 -12.30
CA TRP A 387 3.00 28.53 -12.80
C TRP A 387 2.46 29.62 -13.74
N GLU A 388 1.66 29.22 -14.74
CA GLU A 388 1.09 30.16 -15.71
C GLU A 388 -0.39 30.51 -15.43
N MET A 389 -1.10 29.70 -14.64
CA MET A 389 -2.52 29.91 -14.30
C MET A 389 -2.76 29.96 -12.78
N TYR A 390 -2.58 28.84 -12.07
CA TYR A 390 -2.63 28.78 -10.59
C TYR A 390 -1.72 27.67 -10.07
N ALA A 391 -1.28 27.78 -8.81
CA ALA A 391 -0.50 26.72 -8.17
C ALA A 391 -1.42 25.61 -7.64
N ILE A 392 -2.17 25.89 -6.57
CA ILE A 392 -3.01 24.93 -5.87
C ILE A 392 -4.47 25.26 -6.14
N GLY A 393 -5.28 24.24 -6.45
CA GLY A 393 -6.70 24.44 -6.69
C GLY A 393 -7.56 23.25 -6.24
N GLY A 394 -8.88 23.41 -6.27
CA GLY A 394 -9.78 22.30 -5.97
C GLY A 394 -11.25 22.60 -6.20
N SER A 395 -12.05 21.54 -6.22
CA SER A 395 -13.52 21.59 -6.30
C SER A 395 -14.13 20.48 -5.42
N ALA A 396 -15.43 20.54 -5.15
CA ALA A 396 -16.12 19.56 -4.31
C ALA A 396 -15.55 19.42 -2.88
N ASN A 397 -15.30 20.56 -2.22
CA ASN A 397 -14.96 20.67 -0.80
C ASN A 397 -13.75 19.80 -0.34
N PRO A 398 -12.57 19.94 -0.97
CA PRO A 398 -11.34 19.33 -0.46
C PRO A 398 -10.84 20.10 0.76
N THR A 399 -10.17 19.41 1.68
CA THR A 399 -9.38 20.06 2.73
C THR A 399 -7.94 20.14 2.27
N ILE A 400 -7.44 21.36 2.05
CA ILE A 400 -6.04 21.59 1.65
C ILE A 400 -5.33 22.32 2.78
N ASN A 401 -4.41 21.62 3.44
CA ASN A 401 -3.51 22.19 4.44
C ASN A 401 -2.18 22.57 3.76
N SER A 402 -2.00 23.86 3.43
CA SER A 402 -0.77 24.38 2.83
C SER A 402 0.15 25.00 3.89
N GLN A 403 1.31 24.40 4.14
CA GLN A 403 2.23 24.79 5.22
C GLN A 403 3.67 24.92 4.72
N GLY A 404 4.35 26.03 5.02
CA GLY A 404 5.79 26.20 4.73
C GLY A 404 6.20 26.15 3.26
N ASN A 405 5.25 26.18 2.32
CA ASN A 405 5.53 26.23 0.89
C ASN A 405 6.11 27.60 0.48
N ARG A 406 7.01 27.61 -0.50
CA ARG A 406 7.55 28.82 -1.10
C ARG A 406 6.88 29.06 -2.45
N TYR A 407 6.33 30.26 -2.63
CA TYR A 407 5.64 30.68 -3.84
C TYR A 407 6.35 31.89 -4.45
N MET A 408 7.02 31.70 -5.59
CA MET A 408 7.52 32.79 -6.41
C MET A 408 6.51 33.04 -7.54
N ALA A 409 5.58 33.96 -7.27
CA ALA A 409 4.45 34.21 -8.17
C ALA A 409 4.89 34.79 -9.53
N PRO A 410 4.23 34.40 -10.64
CA PRO A 410 4.53 34.90 -11.98
C PRO A 410 4.25 36.41 -12.09
N MET A 411 4.83 37.07 -13.10
CA MET A 411 4.60 38.52 -13.32
C MET A 411 3.16 38.83 -13.76
N ASN A 412 2.46 37.87 -14.37
CA ASN A 412 1.07 38.02 -14.79
C ASN A 412 0.15 38.31 -13.58
N PRO A 413 -0.53 39.47 -13.52
CA PRO A 413 -1.39 39.82 -12.40
C PRO A 413 -2.59 38.88 -12.22
N PHE A 414 -3.04 38.23 -13.30
CA PHE A 414 -4.17 37.29 -13.27
C PHE A 414 -3.80 35.88 -12.82
N ALA A 415 -2.51 35.61 -12.57
CA ALA A 415 -1.99 34.32 -12.10
C ALA A 415 -1.23 34.46 -10.77
N LYS A 416 -1.49 35.55 -10.03
CA LYS A 416 -0.85 35.80 -8.72
C LYS A 416 -1.43 34.94 -7.60
N GLU A 417 -2.69 34.54 -7.73
CA GLU A 417 -3.44 33.74 -6.76
C GLU A 417 -3.27 32.24 -6.99
#